data_AF-A0A6A4H6I0-F1
#
_entry.id   AF-A0A6A4H6I0-F1
#
_cell.length_a   1.000
_cell.length_b   1.000
_cell.length_c   1.000
_cell.angle_alpha   90.00
_cell.angle_beta   90.00
_cell.angle_gamma   90.00
#
_symmetry.space_group_name_H-M   'P 1'
#
loop_
_entity.id
_entity.type
_entity.pdbx_description
1 polymer ?
#
loop_
_entity_poly.entity_id
_entity_poly.type
_entity_poly.pdbx_seq_one_letter_code
_entity_poly.pdbx_strand_id
1 'polypeptide(L)' 'ITVGWVPGHEGVEGNEAADEEAKGAALRGSSPKASLPGCLQKSLPMSCSATRKTFAKALNDLNDTMFRRSPRYSRF' A
#
# COMPACT_ATOMS: atom_id res chain seq x y z
N ILE A 1 -25.04 -2.11 26.04
CA ILE A 1 -24.08 -1.40 25.15
C ILE A 1 -24.89 -0.87 23.99
N THR A 2 -24.77 0.43 23.69
CA THR A 2 -25.43 1.07 22.54
C THR A 2 -24.34 1.49 21.57
N VAL A 3 -24.47 1.12 20.29
CA VAL A 3 -23.52 1.47 19.24
C VAL A 3 -24.23 2.36 18.23
N GLY A 4 -23.59 3.45 17.82
CA GLY A 4 -24.12 4.41 16.85
C GLY A 4 -23.13 4.66 15.72
N TRP A 5 -23.65 4.93 14.52
CA TRP A 5 -22.84 5.35 13.39
C TRP A 5 -22.55 6.85 13.50
N VAL A 6 -21.31 7.22 13.23
CA VAL A 6 -20.83 8.61 13.21
C VAL A 6 -20.27 8.88 11.81
N PRO A 7 -20.54 10.04 11.20
CA PRO A 7 -19.95 10.38 9.92
C PRO A 7 -18.44 10.57 10.06
N GLY A 8 -17.69 10.08 9.07
CA GLY A 8 -16.23 10.26 9.02
C GLY A 8 -15.84 11.63 8.50
N HIS A 9 -14.71 12.16 8.94
CA HIS A 9 -14.10 13.42 8.48
C HIS A 9 -14.96 14.69 8.69
N GLU A 10 -15.89 14.67 9.64
CA GLU A 10 -16.76 15.81 9.97
C GLU A 10 -16.33 16.58 11.23
N GLY A 11 -15.10 16.46 11.72
CA GLY A 11 -14.66 17.19 12.91
C GLY A 11 -15.11 16.58 14.24
N VAL A 12 -15.61 15.33 14.26
CA VAL A 12 -16.05 14.69 15.50
C VAL A 12 -14.82 14.26 16.29
N GLU A 13 -14.45 15.05 17.29
CA GLU A 13 -13.20 14.93 18.08
C GLU A 13 -12.86 13.49 18.48
N GLY A 14 -13.81 12.74 19.06
CA GLY A 14 -13.57 11.37 19.48
C GLY A 14 -13.32 10.38 18.32
N ASN A 15 -13.96 10.60 17.17
CA ASN A 15 -13.74 9.79 15.97
C ASN A 15 -12.41 10.14 15.30
N GLU A 16 -12.05 11.42 15.27
CA GLU A 16 -10.78 11.89 14.69
C GLU A 16 -9.58 11.45 15.53
N ALA A 17 -9.65 11.53 16.86
CA ALA A 17 -8.60 11.04 17.74
C ALA A 17 -8.38 9.52 17.57
N ALA A 18 -9.47 8.76 17.41
CA ALA A 18 -9.39 7.32 17.14
C ALA A 18 -8.75 7.01 15.78
N ASP A 19 -9.09 7.79 14.75
CA ASP A 19 -8.52 7.66 13.40
C ASP A 19 -7.01 7.99 13.38
N GLU A 20 -6.58 9.06 14.05
CA GLU A 20 -5.17 9.41 14.16
C GLU A 20 -4.35 8.35 14.91
N GLU A 21 -4.86 7.80 16.01
CA GLU A 21 -4.18 6.70 16.72
C GLU A 21 -4.11 5.43 15.85
N ALA A 22 -5.18 5.12 15.11
CA ALA A 22 -5.21 3.99 14.19
C ALA A 22 -4.20 4.13 13.05
N LYS A 23 -4.09 5.33 12.44
CA LYS A 23 -3.05 5.65 11.46
C LYS A 23 -1.66 5.53 12.08
N GLY A 24 -1.47 6.05 13.29
CA GLY A 24 -0.22 5.96 14.04
C GLY A 24 0.20 4.50 14.26
N ALA A 25 -0.73 3.65 14.69
CA ALA A 25 -0.48 2.21 14.86
C ALA A 25 -0.11 1.53 13.54
N ALA A 26 -0.81 1.83 12.45
CA ALA A 26 -0.53 1.27 11.13
C ALA A 26 0.89 1.63 10.62
N LEU A 27 1.41 2.81 10.96
CA LEU A 27 2.74 3.26 10.57
C LEU A 27 3.86 2.67 11.44
N ARG A 28 3.60 2.41 12.73
CA ARG A 28 4.59 1.86 13.66
C ARG A 28 4.89 0.37 13.44
N GLY A 29 4.08 -0.32 12.64
CA GLY A 29 4.29 -1.70 12.24
C GLY A 29 3.35 -2.68 12.93
N SER A 30 3.63 -3.97 12.76
CA SER A 30 2.77 -5.05 13.25
C SER A 30 3.19 -5.53 14.64
N SER A 31 2.22 -6.02 15.41
CA SER A 31 2.47 -6.73 16.66
C SER A 31 3.35 -7.98 16.44
N PRO A 32 4.00 -8.52 17.49
CA PRO A 32 4.72 -9.77 17.41
C PRO A 32 3.84 -10.89 16.83
N LYS A 33 4.43 -11.75 16.00
CA LYS A 33 3.71 -12.81 15.28
C LYS A 33 2.82 -13.68 16.18
N ALA A 34 3.28 -14.02 17.39
CA ALA A 34 2.51 -14.83 18.34
C ALA A 34 1.21 -14.15 18.83
N SER A 35 1.16 -12.81 18.76
CA SER A 35 0.00 -12.00 19.17
C SER A 35 -0.95 -11.70 18.00
N LEU A 36 -0.62 -12.11 16.78
CA LEU A 36 -1.48 -11.92 15.61
C LEU A 36 -2.55 -13.01 15.51
N PRO A 37 -3.73 -12.70 14.95
CA PRO A 37 -4.70 -13.70 14.53
C PRO A 37 -4.05 -14.76 13.62
N GLY A 38 -4.44 -16.03 13.76
CA GLY A 38 -3.78 -17.15 13.05
C GLY A 38 -3.70 -16.99 11.52
N CYS A 39 -4.65 -16.29 10.89
CA CYS A 39 -4.63 -15.97 9.46
C CYS A 39 -3.50 -14.99 9.07
N LEU A 40 -3.10 -14.10 9.99
CA LEU A 40 -2.04 -13.09 9.79
C LEU A 40 -0.67 -13.56 10.26
N GLN A 41 -0.58 -14.75 10.89
CA GLN A 41 0.71 -15.34 11.26
C GLN A 41 1.46 -15.93 10.05
N LYS A 42 0.73 -16.27 8.99
CA LYS A 42 1.29 -16.77 7.73
C LYS A 42 1.67 -15.60 6.83
N SER A 43 2.58 -15.83 5.90
CA SER A 43 2.84 -14.83 4.86
C SER A 43 1.55 -14.56 4.09
N LEU A 44 1.25 -13.28 3.89
CA LEU A 44 0.15 -12.89 3.02
C LEU A 44 0.48 -13.29 1.58
N PRO A 45 -0.54 -13.68 0.78
CA PRO A 45 -0.33 -13.95 -0.63
C PRO A 45 0.06 -12.67 -1.36
N MET A 46 0.88 -12.82 -2.40
CA MET A 46 1.26 -11.69 -3.26
C MET A 46 0.03 -11.18 -4.03
N SER A 47 -0.14 -9.86 -4.08
CA SER A 47 -1.19 -9.25 -4.89
C SER A 47 -0.91 -9.41 -6.37
N CYS A 48 -1.84 -10.02 -7.12
CA CYS A 48 -1.72 -10.19 -8.56
C CYS A 48 -1.53 -8.86 -9.30
N SER A 49 -2.21 -7.80 -8.87
CA SER A 49 -2.08 -6.46 -9.48
C SER A 49 -0.71 -5.85 -9.17
N ALA A 50 -0.20 -6.01 -7.94
CA ALA A 50 1.14 -5.56 -7.58
C ALA A 50 2.20 -6.27 -8.43
N THR A 51 2.13 -7.59 -8.56
CA THR A 51 3.07 -8.39 -9.38
C THR A 51 3.01 -8.02 -10.86
N ARG A 52 1.82 -7.76 -11.42
CA ARG A 52 1.70 -7.28 -12.80
C ARG A 52 2.32 -5.90 -12.97
N LYS A 53 2.09 -5.00 -12.01
CA LYS A 53 2.63 -3.62 -12.05
C LYS A 53 4.15 -3.61 -11.96
N THR A 54 4.75 -4.44 -11.10
CA THR A 54 6.22 -4.54 -11.00
C THR A 54 6.84 -5.07 -12.28
N PHE A 55 6.23 -6.09 -12.89
CA PHE A 55 6.70 -6.62 -14.18
C PHE A 55 6.56 -5.61 -15.32
N ALA A 56 5.42 -4.94 -15.42
CA ALA A 56 5.20 -3.89 -16.42
C ALA A 56 6.19 -2.73 -16.27
N LYS A 57 6.51 -2.33 -15.03
CA LYS A 57 7.53 -1.32 -14.77
C LYS A 57 8.90 -1.76 -15.31
N ALA A 58 9.32 -3.00 -15.01
CA ALA A 58 10.58 -3.53 -15.51
C ALA A 58 10.65 -3.55 -17.05
N LEU A 59 9.54 -3.88 -17.73
CA LEU A 59 9.46 -3.80 -19.19
C LEU A 59 9.58 -2.37 -19.71
N ASN A 60 8.96 -1.40 -19.05
CA ASN A 60 9.07 0.01 -19.44
C ASN A 60 10.51 0.53 -19.26
N ASP A 61 11.16 0.20 -18.14
CA ASP A 61 12.56 0.58 -17.88
C ASP A 61 13.51 0.00 -18.95
N LEU A 62 13.27 -1.27 -19.35
CA LEU A 62 14.00 -1.91 -20.43
C LEU A 62 13.72 -1.23 -21.78
N ASN A 63 12.46 -0.95 -22.07
CA ASN A 63 12.06 -0.28 -23.30
C ASN A 63 12.69 1.11 -23.42
N ASP A 64 12.68 1.89 -22.35
CA ASP A 64 13.32 3.21 -22.29
C ASP A 64 14.83 3.11 -22.52
N THR A 65 15.48 2.11 -21.92
CA THR A 65 16.91 1.85 -22.11
C THR A 65 17.22 1.51 -23.58
N MET A 66 16.41 0.66 -24.20
CA MET A 66 16.55 0.27 -25.61
C MET A 66 16.28 1.46 -26.53
N PHE A 67 15.23 2.23 -26.26
CA PHE A 67 14.86 3.40 -27.04
C PHE A 67 15.99 4.43 -27.03
N ARG A 68 16.55 4.76 -25.86
CA ARG A 68 17.69 5.68 -25.72
C ARG A 68 18.93 5.26 -26.51
N ARG A 69 19.14 3.95 -26.70
CA ARG A 69 20.25 3.41 -27.49
C ARG A 69 19.96 3.34 -28.99
N SER A 70 18.72 3.56 -29.40
CA SER A 70 18.33 3.45 -30.80
C SER A 70 18.81 4.66 -31.62
N PRO A 71 19.10 4.49 -32.92
CA PRO A 71 19.44 5.61 -33.81
C PRO A 71 18.33 6.66 -33.95
N ARG A 72 17.10 6.34 -33.52
CA ARG A 72 15.97 7.27 -33.55
C ARG A 72 16.00 8.25 -32.39
N TYR A 73 16.62 7.89 -31.27
CA TYR A 73 16.71 8.75 -30.10
C TYR A 73 17.57 9.98 -30.35
N SER A 74 18.63 9.87 -31.17
CA SER A 74 19.48 11.02 -31.54
C SER A 74 18.80 12.06 -32.42
N ARG A 75 17.57 11.80 -32.87
CA ARG A 75 16.77 12.70 -33.71
C ARG A 75 15.74 13.51 -32.91
N PHE A 76 15.68 13.28 -31.60
CA PHE A 76 14.95 14.05 -30.59
C PHE A 76 15.94 14.70 -29.64
#